data_AF-A0A6F8ZE83-F1
#
_entry.id   AF-A0A6F8ZE83-F1
#
_cell.length_a   1.000
_cell.length_b   1.000
_cell.length_c   1.000
_cell.angle_alpha   90.00
_cell.angle_beta   90.00
_cell.angle_gamma   90.00
#
_symmetry.space_group_name_H-M   'P 1'
#
loop_
_entity.id
_entity.type
_entity.pdbx_description
1 polymer ?
#
loop_
_entity_poly.entity_id
_entity_poly.type
_entity_poly.pdbx_seq_one_letter_code
_entity_poly.pdbx_strand_id
1 'polypeptide(L)'
;MFPSPLRPARRVLRWGLGLWWLSAAGLQLQPGMFQMDMIGTSMQPAPLAEPAWVTALLNRVGAVVNPHLWWANVVTALVEAVVGGLILLDLPGGPAVSAVWSAVVWVLGEAFGQVLTGAASFVTGAPGPALVALLLSLLLWRDTLQAARWMAAALFAYGAVQQVVPVFWTSLGAAGLYQGNAMMEPAWFAAGLSPVITLAARYPAAVNAASAAIMGALAWGLTADRPARAVYALAWIWLAWVWAAGQGFNMLLAGMAPNLGTAPLVALLLLPDRWLTQTTPRPAKGRPRLSPVPPASAPTPAPPDPGAGGEP
;
A
#
# COMPACT_ATOMS: atom_id res chain seq x y z
N MET A 1 20.24 22.15 -14.99
CA MET A 1 19.57 21.67 -13.77
C MET A 1 18.71 20.47 -14.17
N PHE A 2 19.15 19.24 -13.90
CA PHE A 2 18.36 18.06 -14.24
C PHE A 2 17.16 17.96 -13.30
N PRO A 3 15.94 17.62 -13.79
CA PRO A 3 14.78 17.47 -12.91
C PRO A 3 15.05 16.36 -11.90
N SER A 4 14.78 16.62 -10.63
CA SER A 4 14.99 15.63 -9.57
C SER A 4 14.12 14.39 -9.83
N PRO A 5 14.69 13.18 -9.81
CA PRO A 5 14.00 11.89 -10.07
C PRO A 5 12.85 11.59 -9.09
N LEU A 6 12.78 12.33 -7.98
CA LEU A 6 11.67 12.32 -7.03
C LEU A 6 10.35 12.82 -7.64
N ARG A 7 10.39 13.71 -8.65
CA ARG A 7 9.18 14.29 -9.25
C ARG A 7 8.32 13.27 -10.00
N PRO A 8 8.87 12.41 -10.88
CA PRO A 8 8.11 11.32 -11.49
C PRO A 8 7.53 10.32 -10.45
N ALA A 9 8.35 9.90 -9.48
CA ALA A 9 7.91 8.98 -8.42
C ALA A 9 6.73 9.54 -7.62
N ARG A 10 6.85 10.81 -7.17
CA ARG A 10 5.76 11.52 -6.47
C ARG A 10 4.51 11.58 -7.33
N ARG A 11 4.66 11.90 -8.61
CA ARG A 11 3.55 11.99 -9.56
C ARG A 11 2.83 10.65 -9.69
N VAL A 12 3.54 9.54 -9.88
CA VAL A 12 2.93 8.21 -10.01
C VAL A 12 2.13 7.85 -8.75
N LEU A 13 2.71 8.01 -7.56
CA LEU A 13 2.01 7.73 -6.30
C LEU A 13 0.80 8.64 -6.10
N ARG A 14 0.95 9.94 -6.36
CA ARG A 14 -0.13 10.93 -6.27
C ARG A 14 -1.28 10.58 -7.21
N TRP A 15 -0.97 10.28 -8.47
CA TRP A 15 -1.98 9.92 -9.47
C TRP A 15 -2.64 8.60 -9.12
N GLY A 16 -1.88 7.58 -8.74
CA GLY A 16 -2.42 6.28 -8.35
C GLY A 16 -3.35 6.39 -7.14
N LEU A 17 -2.95 7.10 -6.09
CA LEU A 17 -3.78 7.29 -4.89
C LEU A 17 -5.03 8.14 -5.19
N GLY A 18 -4.87 9.22 -5.96
CA GLY A 18 -6.00 10.08 -6.34
C GLY A 18 -7.02 9.34 -7.21
N LEU A 19 -6.56 8.56 -8.20
CA LEU A 19 -7.43 7.71 -9.02
C LEU A 19 -8.07 6.60 -8.19
N TRP A 20 -7.36 6.03 -7.22
CA TRP A 20 -7.93 5.05 -6.30
C TRP A 20 -9.09 5.64 -5.49
N TRP A 21 -8.95 6.87 -4.96
CA TRP A 21 -10.04 7.57 -4.27
C TRP A 21 -11.21 7.92 -5.17
N LEU A 22 -10.97 8.40 -6.41
CA LEU A 22 -12.06 8.61 -7.36
C LEU A 22 -12.75 7.30 -7.75
N SER A 23 -12.00 6.20 -7.82
CA SER A 23 -12.60 4.87 -8.05
C SER A 23 -13.47 4.48 -6.87
N ALA A 24 -12.98 4.61 -5.64
CA ALA A 24 -13.76 4.37 -4.43
C ALA A 24 -15.06 5.20 -4.43
N ALA A 25 -14.97 6.49 -4.74
CA ALA A 25 -16.14 7.38 -4.84
C ALA A 25 -17.17 6.87 -5.85
N GLY A 26 -16.73 6.41 -7.02
CA GLY A 26 -17.61 5.84 -8.03
C GLY A 26 -18.21 4.49 -7.61
N LEU A 27 -17.43 3.66 -6.91
CA LEU A 27 -17.87 2.37 -6.40
C LEU A 27 -18.88 2.52 -5.24
N GLN A 28 -18.72 3.54 -4.40
CA GLN A 28 -19.67 3.88 -3.34
C GLN A 28 -21.07 4.24 -3.89
N LEU A 29 -21.16 4.66 -5.16
CA LEU A 29 -22.41 4.96 -5.85
C LEU A 29 -23.02 3.75 -6.57
N GLN A 30 -22.47 2.54 -6.40
CA GLN A 30 -23.07 1.33 -6.94
C GLN A 30 -24.46 1.09 -6.34
N PRO A 31 -25.44 0.59 -7.13
CA PRO A 31 -26.79 0.32 -6.62
C PRO A 31 -26.83 -0.60 -5.39
N GLY A 32 -25.92 -1.58 -5.31
CA GLY A 32 -25.84 -2.53 -4.19
C GLY A 32 -25.48 -1.86 -2.85
N MET A 33 -24.68 -0.79 -2.87
CA MET A 33 -24.30 -0.05 -1.67
C MET A 33 -25.51 0.60 -0.99
N PHE A 34 -26.56 0.95 -1.76
CA PHE A 34 -27.78 1.58 -1.23
C PHE A 34 -28.81 0.59 -0.67
N GLN A 35 -28.53 -0.71 -0.71
CA GLN A 35 -29.46 -1.75 -0.27
C GLN A 35 -29.17 -2.20 1.15
N MET A 36 -30.21 -2.68 1.85
CA MET A 36 -30.05 -3.25 3.19
C MET A 36 -29.17 -4.50 3.22
N ASP A 37 -29.00 -5.18 2.08
CA ASP A 37 -28.08 -6.30 1.95
C ASP A 37 -26.63 -5.91 2.25
N MET A 38 -26.23 -4.66 1.95
CA MET A 38 -24.91 -4.12 2.30
C MET A 38 -24.68 -4.16 3.83
N ILE A 39 -25.73 -3.93 4.62
CA ILE A 39 -25.64 -4.00 6.08
C ILE A 39 -25.37 -5.44 6.51
N GLY A 40 -26.15 -6.39 5.99
CA GLY A 40 -26.04 -7.80 6.37
C GLY A 40 -24.75 -8.46 5.91
N THR A 41 -24.24 -8.09 4.74
CA THR A 41 -23.11 -8.76 4.09
C THR A 41 -21.76 -8.09 4.36
N SER A 42 -21.72 -6.76 4.48
CA SER A 42 -20.46 -6.03 4.66
C SER A 42 -20.30 -5.40 6.04
N MET A 43 -21.38 -4.86 6.64
CA MET A 43 -21.25 -4.12 7.91
C MET A 43 -21.40 -4.99 9.16
N GLN A 44 -22.36 -5.92 9.19
CA GLN A 44 -22.67 -6.74 10.37
C GLN A 44 -21.62 -7.81 10.71
N PRO A 45 -20.93 -8.44 9.75
CA PRO A 45 -19.90 -9.41 10.09
C PRO A 45 -18.68 -8.80 10.79
N ALA A 46 -18.36 -7.53 10.50
CA ALA A 46 -17.16 -6.88 10.99
C ALA A 46 -17.12 -6.78 12.54
N PRO A 47 -18.15 -6.29 13.25
CA PRO A 47 -18.14 -6.21 14.71
C PRO A 47 -18.02 -7.55 15.46
N LEU A 48 -18.38 -8.69 14.85
CA LEU A 48 -18.51 -9.98 15.54
C LEU A 48 -17.16 -10.61 15.92
N ALA A 49 -16.11 -10.33 15.16
CA ALA A 49 -14.78 -10.89 15.39
C ALA A 49 -13.86 -9.94 16.16
N GLU A 50 -14.31 -8.71 16.44
CA GLU A 50 -13.51 -7.64 17.01
C GLU A 50 -13.51 -7.64 18.54
N PRO A 51 -12.53 -6.99 19.19
CA PRO A 51 -12.58 -6.75 20.63
C PRO A 51 -13.84 -5.99 21.03
N ALA A 52 -14.39 -6.29 22.21
CA ALA A 52 -15.69 -5.75 22.67
C ALA A 52 -15.82 -4.22 22.58
N TRP A 53 -14.73 -3.47 22.81
CA TRP A 53 -14.74 -2.01 22.70
C TRP A 53 -14.88 -1.51 21.25
N VAL A 54 -14.27 -2.23 20.28
CA VAL A 54 -14.42 -1.95 18.85
C VAL A 54 -15.83 -2.29 18.42
N THR A 55 -16.34 -3.47 18.80
CA THR A 55 -17.74 -3.87 18.56
C THR A 55 -18.72 -2.82 19.07
N ALA A 56 -18.52 -2.32 20.30
CA ALA A 56 -19.38 -1.27 20.87
C ALA A 56 -19.31 0.05 20.09
N LEU A 57 -18.13 0.45 19.62
CA LEU A 57 -17.95 1.63 18.77
C LEU A 57 -18.70 1.46 17.44
N LEU A 58 -18.47 0.35 16.73
CA LEU A 58 -19.10 0.07 15.44
C LEU A 58 -20.62 -0.04 15.54
N ASN A 59 -21.14 -0.62 16.63
CA ASN A 59 -22.59 -0.66 16.88
C ASN A 59 -23.19 0.74 17.05
N ARG A 60 -22.48 1.67 17.71
CA ARG A 60 -22.94 3.07 17.81
C ARG A 60 -22.91 3.78 16.46
N VAL A 61 -21.87 3.55 15.65
CA VAL A 61 -21.78 4.09 14.29
C VAL A 61 -22.91 3.52 13.44
N GLY A 62 -23.13 2.21 13.46
CA GLY A 62 -24.21 1.53 12.74
C GLY A 62 -25.60 2.04 13.15
N ALA A 63 -25.83 2.31 14.43
CA ALA A 63 -27.10 2.89 14.90
C ALA A 63 -27.39 4.28 14.28
N VAL A 64 -26.36 5.05 13.93
CA VAL A 64 -26.49 6.35 13.26
C VAL A 64 -26.55 6.20 11.74
N VAL A 65 -25.73 5.32 11.17
CA VAL A 65 -25.56 5.17 9.72
C VAL A 65 -26.71 4.37 9.10
N ASN A 66 -27.13 3.26 9.70
CA ASN A 66 -28.10 2.33 9.10
C ASN A 66 -29.44 2.98 8.74
N PRO A 67 -30.06 3.83 9.58
CA PRO A 67 -31.30 4.53 9.23
C PRO A 67 -31.14 5.53 8.07
N HIS A 68 -29.91 5.94 7.80
CA HIS A 68 -29.55 6.97 6.82
C HIS A 68 -28.57 6.45 5.77
N LEU A 69 -28.58 5.14 5.50
CA LEU A 69 -27.60 4.46 4.64
C LEU A 69 -27.41 5.17 3.30
N TRP A 70 -28.53 5.60 2.70
CA TRP A 70 -28.49 6.31 1.43
C TRP A 70 -27.67 7.60 1.49
N TRP A 71 -27.95 8.45 2.49
CA TRP A 71 -27.20 9.68 2.69
C TRP A 71 -25.75 9.42 3.09
N ALA A 72 -25.50 8.42 3.92
CA ALA A 72 -24.15 8.05 4.32
C ALA A 72 -23.28 7.69 3.11
N ASN A 73 -23.80 6.88 2.17
CA ASN A 73 -23.06 6.54 0.95
C ASN A 73 -22.84 7.74 0.03
N VAL A 74 -23.83 8.60 -0.15
CA VAL A 74 -23.66 9.82 -0.96
C VAL A 74 -22.60 10.73 -0.35
N VAL A 75 -22.63 10.94 0.96
CA VAL A 75 -21.64 11.78 1.67
C VAL A 75 -20.25 11.15 1.57
N THR A 76 -20.10 9.85 1.82
CA THR A 76 -18.83 9.12 1.64
C THR A 76 -18.30 9.29 0.23
N ALA A 77 -19.13 9.06 -0.80
CA ALA A 77 -18.74 9.22 -2.20
C ALA A 77 -18.26 10.64 -2.52
N LEU A 78 -18.96 11.67 -2.01
CA LEU A 78 -18.57 13.06 -2.19
C LEU A 78 -17.24 13.38 -1.50
N VAL A 79 -17.03 12.91 -0.27
CA VAL A 79 -15.77 13.10 0.46
C VAL A 79 -14.63 12.43 -0.30
N GLU A 80 -14.80 11.19 -0.75
CA GLU A 80 -13.79 10.45 -1.52
C GLU A 80 -13.48 11.13 -2.87
N ALA A 81 -14.50 11.65 -3.55
CA ALA A 81 -14.33 12.41 -4.78
C ALA A 81 -13.53 13.70 -4.55
N VAL A 82 -13.83 14.44 -3.47
CA VAL A 82 -13.08 15.63 -3.06
C VAL A 82 -11.64 15.27 -2.73
N VAL A 83 -11.40 14.23 -1.91
CA VAL A 83 -10.06 13.77 -1.56
C VAL A 83 -9.26 13.41 -2.82
N GLY A 84 -9.84 12.59 -3.71
CA GLY A 84 -9.22 12.22 -4.98
C GLY A 84 -8.89 13.43 -5.85
N GLY A 85 -9.84 14.37 -5.95
CA GLY A 85 -9.66 15.63 -6.68
C GLY A 85 -8.55 16.51 -6.12
N LEU A 86 -8.52 16.72 -4.80
CA LEU A 86 -7.46 17.48 -4.12
C LEU A 86 -6.07 16.89 -4.42
N ILE A 87 -5.95 15.56 -4.37
CA ILE A 87 -4.70 14.85 -4.66
C ILE A 87 -4.33 14.99 -6.14
N LEU A 88 -5.25 14.78 -7.07
CA LEU A 88 -5.00 14.82 -8.53
C LEU A 88 -4.70 16.22 -9.06
N LEU A 89 -5.25 17.24 -8.42
CA LEU A 89 -4.95 18.64 -8.74
C LEU A 89 -3.69 19.16 -8.02
N ASP A 90 -3.02 18.32 -7.22
CA ASP A 90 -1.85 18.68 -6.39
C ASP A 90 -2.12 19.89 -5.48
N LEU A 91 -3.34 19.98 -4.96
CA LEU A 91 -3.75 21.09 -4.09
C LEU A 91 -3.09 20.97 -2.71
N PRO A 92 -2.69 22.11 -2.10
CA PRO A 92 -2.08 22.11 -0.77
C PRO A 92 -2.95 21.37 0.25
N GLY A 93 -2.35 20.46 0.99
CA GLY A 93 -3.05 19.68 2.01
C GLY A 93 -3.83 18.47 1.51
N GLY A 94 -3.95 18.23 0.19
CA GLY A 94 -4.65 17.05 -0.35
C GLY A 94 -4.20 15.71 0.27
N PRO A 95 -2.89 15.40 0.34
CA PRO A 95 -2.40 14.22 1.04
C PRO A 95 -2.71 14.20 2.54
N ALA A 96 -2.76 15.34 3.22
CA ALA A 96 -3.09 15.39 4.65
C ALA A 96 -4.58 15.09 4.90
N VAL A 97 -5.46 15.68 4.08
CA VAL A 97 -6.91 15.36 4.12
C VAL A 97 -7.13 13.88 3.79
N SER A 98 -6.40 13.36 2.80
CA SER A 98 -6.42 11.93 2.47
C SER A 98 -6.02 11.04 3.64
N ALA A 99 -4.95 11.39 4.36
CA ALA A 99 -4.53 10.66 5.55
C ALA A 99 -5.62 10.66 6.64
N VAL A 100 -6.23 11.81 6.93
CA VAL A 100 -7.31 11.91 7.91
C VAL A 100 -8.50 11.03 7.50
N TRP A 101 -8.93 11.13 6.24
CA TRP A 101 -10.05 10.34 5.74
C TRP A 101 -9.76 8.83 5.73
N SER A 102 -8.57 8.42 5.29
CA SER A 102 -8.12 7.03 5.38
C SER A 102 -8.16 6.51 6.83
N ALA A 103 -7.77 7.31 7.82
CA ALA A 103 -7.84 6.90 9.21
C ALA A 103 -9.30 6.70 9.68
N VAL A 104 -10.21 7.60 9.26
CA VAL A 104 -11.65 7.45 9.55
C VAL A 104 -12.21 6.18 8.94
N VAL A 105 -11.94 5.92 7.65
CA VAL A 105 -12.41 4.70 6.96
C VAL A 105 -11.79 3.46 7.58
N TRP A 106 -10.50 3.47 7.92
CA TRP A 106 -9.84 2.32 8.51
C TRP A 106 -10.45 1.94 9.87
N VAL A 107 -10.75 2.92 10.71
CA VAL A 107 -11.31 2.67 12.04
C VAL A 107 -12.80 2.34 11.98
N LEU A 108 -13.60 3.14 11.26
CA LEU A 108 -15.06 3.06 11.30
C LEU A 108 -15.67 2.23 10.17
N GLY A 109 -15.03 2.19 9.00
CA GLY A 109 -15.49 1.44 7.83
C GLY A 109 -14.91 0.03 7.75
N GLU A 110 -13.63 -0.13 8.09
CA GLU A 110 -12.90 -1.40 7.96
C GLU A 110 -12.66 -2.11 9.31
N ALA A 111 -13.09 -1.53 10.43
CA ALA A 111 -12.88 -2.09 11.77
C ALA A 111 -11.39 -2.44 12.04
N PHE A 112 -10.47 -1.54 11.71
CA PHE A 112 -9.02 -1.77 11.77
C PHE A 112 -8.51 -2.86 10.80
N GLY A 113 -9.26 -3.18 9.74
CA GLY A 113 -8.88 -4.16 8.71
C GLY A 113 -8.60 -5.55 9.30
N GLN A 114 -9.39 -5.93 10.31
CA GLN A 114 -9.31 -7.16 11.07
C GLN A 114 -8.03 -7.36 11.91
N VAL A 115 -7.12 -6.39 11.95
CA VAL A 115 -5.82 -6.51 12.65
C VAL A 115 -5.97 -6.92 14.11
N LEU A 116 -7.10 -6.58 14.74
CA LEU A 116 -7.36 -6.84 16.15
C LEU A 116 -8.14 -8.14 16.43
N THR A 117 -8.55 -8.87 15.39
CA THR A 117 -9.37 -10.10 15.51
C THR A 117 -8.54 -11.37 15.77
N GLY A 118 -7.22 -11.31 15.53
CA GLY A 118 -6.36 -12.51 15.49
C GLY A 118 -6.57 -13.40 14.26
N ALA A 119 -7.51 -13.05 13.36
CA ALA A 119 -7.80 -13.74 12.11
C ALA A 119 -7.44 -12.89 10.87
N ALA A 120 -6.68 -11.82 11.05
CA ALA A 120 -6.22 -10.96 9.98
C ALA A 120 -5.31 -11.74 9.00
N SER A 121 -5.56 -11.59 7.69
CA SER A 121 -4.72 -12.20 6.66
C SER A 121 -4.51 -11.25 5.49
N PHE A 122 -3.26 -11.08 5.07
CA PHE A 122 -2.91 -10.28 3.89
C PHE A 122 -3.59 -10.80 2.60
N VAL A 123 -3.82 -12.12 2.53
CA VAL A 123 -4.52 -12.76 1.42
C VAL A 123 -5.96 -12.25 1.31
N THR A 124 -6.65 -12.05 2.43
CA THR A 124 -8.01 -11.49 2.46
C THR A 124 -8.04 -9.97 2.52
N GLY A 125 -6.88 -9.30 2.46
CA GLY A 125 -6.78 -7.85 2.38
C GLY A 125 -6.43 -7.13 3.67
N ALA A 126 -6.16 -7.83 4.78
CA ALA A 126 -5.58 -7.17 5.96
C ALA A 126 -4.21 -6.54 5.61
N PRO A 127 -3.82 -5.40 6.22
CA PRO A 127 -4.48 -4.67 7.30
C PRO A 127 -5.59 -3.69 6.82
N GLY A 128 -6.10 -3.88 5.61
CA GLY A 128 -7.14 -3.07 5.00
C GLY A 128 -6.59 -2.03 4.01
N PRO A 129 -7.33 -1.73 2.93
CA PRO A 129 -6.88 -0.76 1.95
C PRO A 129 -6.80 0.66 2.52
N ALA A 130 -7.69 1.03 3.44
CA ALA A 130 -7.65 2.36 4.05
C ALA A 130 -6.35 2.59 4.84
N LEU A 131 -5.79 1.57 5.52
CA LEU A 131 -4.49 1.73 6.18
C LEU A 131 -3.36 1.94 5.16
N VAL A 132 -3.35 1.20 4.05
CA VAL A 132 -2.33 1.38 3.01
C VAL A 132 -2.46 2.76 2.35
N ALA A 133 -3.69 3.25 2.14
CA ALA A 133 -3.96 4.59 1.66
C ALA A 133 -3.50 5.67 2.67
N LEU A 134 -3.70 5.46 3.98
CA LEU A 134 -3.17 6.32 5.04
C LEU A 134 -1.65 6.42 4.94
N LEU A 135 -0.97 5.28 4.85
CA LEU A 135 0.49 5.24 4.76
C LEU A 135 1.01 5.93 3.49
N LEU A 136 0.40 5.67 2.34
CA LEU A 136 0.69 6.37 1.08
C LEU A 136 0.49 7.88 1.19
N SER A 137 -0.60 8.31 1.83
CA SER A 137 -0.92 9.72 2.06
C SER A 137 0.15 10.41 2.91
N LEU A 138 0.61 9.75 3.97
CA LEU A 138 1.69 10.25 4.83
C LEU A 138 3.02 10.35 4.07
N LEU A 139 3.35 9.36 3.24
CA LEU A 139 4.55 9.39 2.38
C LEU A 139 4.51 10.59 1.43
N LEU A 140 3.35 10.86 0.83
CA LEU A 140 3.17 12.00 -0.09
C LEU A 140 3.17 13.34 0.64
N TRP A 141 2.61 13.40 1.85
CA TRP A 141 2.56 14.61 2.66
C TRP A 141 3.95 15.01 3.18
N ARG A 142 4.77 14.03 3.59
CA ARG A 142 6.10 14.25 4.17
C ARG A 142 7.24 14.19 3.15
N ASP A 143 6.92 13.93 1.89
CA ASP A 143 7.87 13.73 0.78
C ASP A 143 8.94 12.63 1.07
N THR A 144 8.57 11.61 1.84
CA THR A 144 9.45 10.49 2.23
C THR A 144 9.33 9.31 1.28
N LEU A 145 9.25 9.57 -0.03
CA LEU A 145 8.89 8.57 -1.06
C LEU A 145 9.88 7.40 -1.14
N GLN A 146 11.12 7.61 -0.70
CA GLN A 146 12.13 6.56 -0.57
C GLN A 146 11.72 5.42 0.38
N ALA A 147 10.80 5.68 1.31
CA ALA A 147 10.27 4.67 2.22
C ALA A 147 9.16 3.80 1.60
N ALA A 148 8.66 4.10 0.39
CA ALA A 148 7.56 3.33 -0.22
C ALA A 148 7.92 1.85 -0.40
N ARG A 149 9.15 1.55 -0.86
CA ARG A 149 9.65 0.18 -1.00
C ARG A 149 9.74 -0.54 0.34
N TRP A 150 10.26 0.13 1.37
CA TRP A 150 10.34 -0.41 2.72
C TRP A 150 8.96 -0.66 3.32
N MET A 151 7.99 0.20 3.02
CA MET A 151 6.59 0.02 3.42
C MET A 151 5.99 -1.24 2.79
N ALA A 152 6.20 -1.45 1.48
CA ALA A 152 5.76 -2.67 0.81
C ALA A 152 6.44 -3.92 1.39
N ALA A 153 7.75 -3.86 1.66
CA ALA A 153 8.48 -4.94 2.31
C ALA A 153 7.91 -5.25 3.71
N ALA A 154 7.59 -4.22 4.50
CA ALA A 154 6.99 -4.37 5.82
C ALA A 154 5.57 -4.98 5.75
N LEU A 155 4.76 -4.60 4.77
CA LEU A 155 3.43 -5.18 4.55
C LEU A 155 3.51 -6.65 4.15
N PHE A 156 4.47 -7.04 3.30
CA PHE A 156 4.71 -8.46 3.01
C PHE A 156 5.23 -9.23 4.23
N ALA A 157 6.13 -8.65 5.03
CA ALA A 157 6.62 -9.27 6.25
C ALA A 157 5.47 -9.50 7.25
N TYR A 158 4.61 -8.49 7.43
CA TYR A 158 3.40 -8.57 8.22
C TYR A 158 2.48 -9.68 7.72
N GLY A 159 2.23 -9.74 6.41
CA GLY A 159 1.43 -10.80 5.80
C GLY A 159 2.01 -12.20 6.00
N ALA A 160 3.33 -12.36 5.96
CA ALA A 160 3.99 -13.63 6.26
C ALA A 160 3.81 -14.05 7.73
N VAL A 161 3.93 -13.11 8.67
CA VAL A 161 3.71 -13.36 10.10
C VAL A 161 2.27 -13.75 10.39
N GLN A 162 1.29 -13.10 9.73
CA GLN A 162 -0.12 -13.45 9.87
C GLN A 162 -0.42 -14.91 9.49
N GLN A 163 0.29 -15.47 8.50
CA GLN A 163 0.08 -16.87 8.12
C GLN A 163 0.55 -17.87 9.18
N VAL A 164 1.26 -17.44 10.23
CA VAL A 164 1.64 -18.34 11.34
C VAL A 164 0.43 -18.68 12.23
N VAL A 165 -0.67 -17.91 12.15
CA VAL A 165 -1.85 -18.14 12.98
C VAL A 165 -2.41 -19.56 12.77
N PRO A 166 -2.59 -20.37 13.84
CA PRO A 166 -2.95 -21.79 13.75
C PRO A 166 -4.19 -22.08 12.90
N VAL A 167 -5.19 -21.19 12.89
CA VAL A 167 -6.44 -21.39 12.15
C VAL A 167 -6.19 -21.61 10.66
N PHE A 168 -5.22 -20.91 10.05
CA PHE A 168 -4.91 -21.00 8.62
C PHE A 168 -4.18 -22.30 8.23
N TRP A 169 -3.77 -23.12 9.21
CA TRP A 169 -3.17 -24.43 8.97
C TRP A 169 -4.19 -25.56 8.96
N THR A 170 -5.46 -25.25 9.25
CA THR A 170 -6.58 -26.20 9.18
C THR A 170 -7.26 -26.12 7.81
N SER A 171 -7.91 -27.22 7.38
CA SER A 171 -8.68 -27.24 6.13
C SER A 171 -9.74 -26.15 6.08
N LEU A 172 -10.45 -25.91 7.20
CA LEU A 172 -11.50 -24.90 7.29
C LEU A 172 -10.93 -23.47 7.18
N GLY A 173 -9.86 -23.16 7.92
CA GLY A 173 -9.28 -21.82 7.89
C GLY A 173 -8.62 -21.49 6.55
N ALA A 174 -7.84 -22.42 5.98
CA ALA A 174 -7.18 -22.20 4.69
C ALA A 174 -8.21 -22.04 3.55
N ALA A 175 -9.24 -22.90 3.50
CA ALA A 175 -10.30 -22.78 2.50
C ALA A 175 -11.17 -21.54 2.73
N GLY A 176 -11.43 -21.20 4.00
CA GLY A 176 -12.23 -20.05 4.40
C GLY A 176 -11.69 -18.72 3.90
N LEU A 177 -10.37 -18.57 3.78
CA LEU A 177 -9.73 -17.38 3.20
C LEU A 177 -10.23 -17.06 1.78
N TYR A 178 -10.52 -18.08 0.98
CA TYR A 178 -10.97 -17.91 -0.41
C TYR A 178 -12.49 -18.03 -0.53
N GLN A 179 -13.09 -18.93 0.25
CA GLN A 179 -14.52 -19.22 0.18
C GLN A 179 -15.37 -18.02 0.59
N GLY A 180 -14.99 -17.29 1.63
CA GLY A 180 -15.76 -16.12 2.09
C GLY A 180 -15.93 -15.07 0.99
N ASN A 181 -14.85 -14.77 0.26
CA ASN A 181 -14.90 -13.82 -0.84
C ASN A 181 -15.56 -14.42 -2.08
N ALA A 182 -15.35 -15.69 -2.40
CA ALA A 182 -16.03 -16.35 -3.53
C ALA A 182 -17.56 -16.35 -3.38
N MET A 183 -18.09 -16.47 -2.16
CA MET A 183 -19.54 -16.45 -1.89
C MET A 183 -20.19 -15.10 -2.17
N MET A 184 -19.41 -14.02 -2.15
CA MET A 184 -19.89 -12.67 -2.42
C MET A 184 -19.81 -12.29 -3.90
N GLU A 185 -19.25 -13.16 -4.75
CA GLU A 185 -18.99 -12.89 -6.17
C GLU A 185 -20.00 -13.59 -7.09
N PRO A 186 -20.11 -13.16 -8.37
CA PRO A 186 -20.92 -13.87 -9.36
C PRO A 186 -20.54 -15.35 -9.48
N ALA A 187 -21.55 -16.20 -9.68
CA ALA A 187 -21.38 -17.66 -9.65
C ALA A 187 -20.29 -18.20 -10.61
N TRP A 188 -20.11 -17.58 -11.77
CA TRP A 188 -19.06 -17.98 -12.72
C TRP A 188 -17.65 -17.74 -12.17
N PHE A 189 -17.46 -16.67 -11.38
CA PHE A 189 -16.19 -16.34 -10.77
C PHE A 189 -15.92 -17.25 -9.56
N ALA A 190 -16.95 -17.46 -8.72
CA ALA A 190 -16.90 -18.41 -7.61
C ALA A 190 -16.56 -19.84 -8.08
N ALA A 191 -17.13 -20.28 -9.21
CA ALA A 191 -16.80 -21.55 -9.85
C ALA A 191 -15.32 -21.60 -10.27
N GLY A 192 -14.77 -20.50 -10.79
CA GLY A 192 -13.35 -20.36 -11.12
C GLY A 192 -12.42 -20.49 -9.91
N LEU A 193 -12.87 -20.10 -8.70
CA LEU A 193 -12.10 -20.24 -7.46
C LEU A 193 -12.22 -21.62 -6.79
N SER A 194 -13.17 -22.46 -7.22
CA SER A 194 -13.41 -23.78 -6.63
C SER A 194 -12.16 -24.69 -6.59
N PRO A 195 -11.28 -24.72 -7.62
CA PRO A 195 -10.03 -25.47 -7.54
C PRO A 195 -9.08 -24.97 -6.44
N VAL A 196 -9.00 -23.65 -6.22
CA VAL A 196 -8.16 -23.03 -5.18
C VAL A 196 -8.71 -23.38 -3.80
N ILE A 197 -10.03 -23.26 -3.60
CA ILE A 197 -10.71 -23.63 -2.36
C ILE A 197 -10.48 -25.12 -2.04
N THR A 198 -10.63 -25.99 -3.05
CA THR A 198 -10.41 -27.44 -2.91
C THR A 198 -8.95 -27.77 -2.56
N LEU A 199 -7.99 -27.11 -3.21
CA LEU A 199 -6.56 -27.27 -2.93
C LEU A 199 -6.23 -26.84 -1.50
N ALA A 200 -6.75 -25.69 -1.05
CA ALA A 200 -6.57 -25.17 0.30
C ALA A 200 -7.22 -26.07 1.37
N ALA A 201 -8.39 -26.63 1.09
CA ALA A 201 -9.05 -27.58 1.99
C ALA A 201 -8.27 -28.90 2.10
N ARG A 202 -7.73 -29.41 0.99
CA ARG A 202 -7.03 -30.70 0.94
C ARG A 202 -5.59 -30.63 1.47
N TYR A 203 -4.89 -29.52 1.21
CA TYR A 203 -3.49 -29.33 1.59
C TYR A 203 -3.28 -28.00 2.32
N PRO A 204 -3.96 -27.75 3.46
CA PRO A 204 -3.98 -26.45 4.12
C PRO A 204 -2.57 -26.00 4.54
N ALA A 205 -1.79 -26.91 5.14
CA ALA A 205 -0.42 -26.61 5.55
C ALA A 205 0.49 -26.23 4.37
N ALA A 206 0.37 -26.91 3.23
CA ALA A 206 1.20 -26.62 2.05
C ALA A 206 0.83 -25.28 1.41
N VAL A 207 -0.47 -25.00 1.24
CA VAL A 207 -0.96 -23.73 0.67
C VAL A 207 -0.59 -22.56 1.57
N ASN A 208 -0.79 -22.70 2.88
CA ASN A 208 -0.48 -21.65 3.83
C ASN A 208 1.04 -21.41 3.96
N ALA A 209 1.84 -22.49 4.05
CA ALA A 209 3.30 -22.39 4.06
C ALA A 209 3.85 -21.74 2.78
N ALA A 210 3.31 -22.08 1.61
CA ALA A 210 3.70 -21.45 0.35
C ALA A 210 3.38 -19.96 0.35
N SER A 211 2.19 -19.56 0.82
CA SER A 211 1.79 -18.16 0.93
C SER A 211 2.72 -17.38 1.88
N ALA A 212 3.01 -17.93 3.05
CA ALA A 212 3.95 -17.37 4.02
C ALA A 212 5.36 -17.24 3.44
N ALA A 213 5.85 -18.27 2.75
CA ALA A 213 7.19 -18.30 2.15
C ALA A 213 7.32 -17.28 1.00
N ILE A 214 6.31 -17.16 0.13
CA ILE A 214 6.29 -16.16 -0.95
C ILE A 214 6.36 -14.76 -0.34
N MET A 215 5.49 -14.44 0.62
CA MET A 215 5.48 -13.12 1.26
C MET A 215 6.79 -12.83 2.02
N GLY A 216 7.35 -13.81 2.74
CA GLY A 216 8.64 -13.67 3.41
C GLY A 216 9.80 -13.44 2.44
N ALA A 217 9.84 -14.17 1.32
CA ALA A 217 10.84 -14.00 0.27
C ALA A 217 10.70 -12.64 -0.43
N LEU A 218 9.46 -12.17 -0.67
CA LEU A 218 9.20 -10.84 -1.22
C LEU A 218 9.65 -9.74 -0.26
N ALA A 219 9.31 -9.85 1.02
CA ALA A 219 9.75 -8.91 2.05
C ALA A 219 11.28 -8.81 2.07
N TRP A 220 11.97 -9.95 2.21
CA TRP A 220 13.42 -10.02 2.21
C TRP A 220 14.03 -9.46 0.92
N GLY A 221 13.54 -9.90 -0.24
CA GLY A 221 14.03 -9.47 -1.55
C GLY A 221 13.89 -7.96 -1.77
N LEU A 222 12.82 -7.35 -1.25
CA LEU A 222 12.59 -5.91 -1.33
C LEU A 222 13.45 -5.09 -0.37
N THR A 223 14.05 -5.69 0.66
CA THR A 223 15.02 -5.00 1.55
C THR A 223 16.43 -4.90 0.98
N ALA A 224 16.76 -5.66 -0.07
CA ALA A 224 18.09 -5.59 -0.68
C ALA A 224 18.39 -4.19 -1.25
N ASP A 225 19.64 -3.73 -1.24
CA ASP A 225 20.01 -2.42 -1.81
C ASP A 225 19.57 -2.25 -3.27
N ARG A 226 19.58 -3.38 -4.01
CA ARG A 226 19.16 -3.47 -5.41
C ARG A 226 18.30 -4.73 -5.60
N PRO A 227 16.98 -4.66 -5.34
CA PRO A 227 16.10 -5.80 -5.54
C PRO A 227 16.16 -6.27 -6.99
N ALA A 228 16.23 -7.58 -7.20
CA ALA A 228 16.23 -8.15 -8.54
C ALA A 228 14.90 -7.87 -9.25
N ARG A 229 14.92 -7.72 -10.57
CA ARG A 229 13.68 -7.55 -11.37
C ARG A 229 12.68 -8.68 -11.15
N ALA A 230 13.18 -9.90 -10.90
CA ALA A 230 12.37 -11.06 -10.57
C ALA A 230 11.54 -10.87 -9.29
N VAL A 231 12.07 -10.17 -8.28
CA VAL A 231 11.33 -9.87 -7.03
C VAL A 231 10.11 -9.01 -7.33
N TYR A 232 10.27 -7.96 -8.14
CA TYR A 232 9.13 -7.13 -8.56
C TYR A 232 8.12 -7.92 -9.39
N ALA A 233 8.57 -8.71 -10.37
CA ALA A 233 7.68 -9.52 -11.18
C ALA A 233 6.86 -10.48 -10.31
N LEU A 234 7.51 -11.18 -9.38
CA LEU A 234 6.85 -12.06 -8.44
C LEU A 234 5.88 -11.30 -7.52
N ALA A 235 6.23 -10.11 -7.03
CA ALA A 235 5.35 -9.29 -6.21
C ALA A 235 4.09 -8.88 -6.98
N TRP A 236 4.21 -8.46 -8.24
CA TRP A 236 3.06 -8.10 -9.08
C TRP A 236 2.16 -9.31 -9.36
N ILE A 237 2.74 -10.47 -9.67
CA ILE A 237 1.98 -11.72 -9.88
C ILE A 237 1.25 -12.12 -8.60
N TRP A 238 1.95 -12.08 -7.46
CA TRP A 238 1.38 -12.41 -6.16
C TRP A 238 0.25 -11.46 -5.77
N LEU A 239 0.44 -10.14 -5.93
CA LEU A 239 -0.60 -9.15 -5.62
C LEU A 239 -1.81 -9.29 -6.55
N ALA A 240 -1.61 -9.59 -7.85
CA ALA A 240 -2.72 -9.86 -8.76
C ALA A 240 -3.51 -11.12 -8.34
N TRP A 241 -2.80 -12.17 -7.92
CA TRP A 241 -3.43 -13.39 -7.40
C TRP A 241 -4.16 -13.12 -6.08
N VAL A 242 -3.56 -12.38 -5.14
CA VAL A 242 -4.21 -11.98 -3.87
C VAL A 242 -5.45 -11.16 -4.16
N TRP A 243 -5.40 -10.23 -5.10
CA TRP A 243 -6.55 -9.41 -5.46
C TRP A 243 -7.70 -10.25 -6.01
N ALA A 244 -7.42 -11.15 -6.95
CA ALA A 244 -8.44 -11.98 -7.59
C ALA A 244 -8.93 -13.10 -6.66
N ALA A 245 -8.04 -13.99 -6.21
CA ALA A 245 -8.43 -15.18 -5.45
C ALA A 245 -8.64 -14.88 -3.97
N GLY A 246 -7.78 -14.06 -3.39
CA GLY A 246 -7.78 -13.78 -1.96
C GLY A 246 -8.82 -12.75 -1.54
N GLN A 247 -8.97 -11.65 -2.29
CA GLN A 247 -9.90 -10.55 -2.01
C GLN A 247 -11.17 -10.59 -2.86
N GLY A 248 -11.26 -11.48 -3.85
CA GLY A 248 -12.43 -11.56 -4.75
C GLY A 248 -12.63 -10.29 -5.58
N PHE A 249 -11.57 -9.58 -5.97
CA PHE A 249 -11.68 -8.20 -6.50
C PHE A 249 -12.41 -7.22 -5.56
N ASN A 250 -12.48 -7.54 -4.27
CA ASN A 250 -13.12 -6.73 -3.24
C ASN A 250 -14.58 -6.39 -3.57
N MET A 251 -15.37 -7.38 -4.04
CA MET A 251 -16.79 -7.22 -4.38
C MET A 251 -17.07 -6.37 -5.63
N LEU A 252 -16.05 -6.12 -6.45
CA LEU A 252 -16.16 -5.28 -7.64
C LEU A 252 -17.14 -5.87 -8.66
N LEU A 253 -17.11 -7.20 -8.87
CA LEU A 253 -17.99 -7.86 -9.85
C LEU A 253 -19.39 -8.08 -9.29
N ALA A 254 -19.54 -8.04 -7.97
CA ALA A 254 -20.82 -8.11 -7.26
C ALA A 254 -21.59 -6.78 -7.24
N GLY A 255 -20.93 -5.67 -7.59
CA GLY A 255 -21.55 -4.34 -7.51
C GLY A 255 -21.78 -3.84 -6.08
N MET A 256 -20.94 -4.29 -5.16
CA MET A 256 -20.95 -3.92 -3.74
C MET A 256 -19.53 -3.60 -3.22
N ALA A 257 -18.64 -3.16 -4.10
CA ALA A 257 -17.28 -2.80 -3.70
C ALA A 257 -17.27 -1.43 -3.03
N PRO A 258 -16.70 -1.25 -1.83
CA PRO A 258 -16.42 0.07 -1.30
C PRO A 258 -15.17 0.70 -1.95
N ASN A 259 -14.24 -0.13 -2.45
CA ASN A 259 -12.99 0.30 -3.07
C ASN A 259 -12.32 -0.86 -3.84
N LEU A 260 -11.13 -0.62 -4.40
CA LEU A 260 -10.39 -1.62 -5.19
C LEU A 260 -9.60 -2.66 -4.35
N GLY A 261 -9.63 -2.60 -3.02
CA GLY A 261 -8.90 -3.51 -2.15
C GLY A 261 -7.44 -3.13 -1.90
N THR A 262 -6.78 -3.90 -1.02
CA THR A 262 -5.42 -3.64 -0.51
C THR A 262 -4.35 -3.90 -1.55
N ALA A 263 -4.51 -4.97 -2.34
CA ALA A 263 -3.46 -5.43 -3.25
C ALA A 263 -3.07 -4.39 -4.32
N PRO A 264 -4.01 -3.68 -4.98
CA PRO A 264 -3.67 -2.59 -5.91
C PRO A 264 -2.86 -1.44 -5.27
N LEU A 265 -3.15 -1.08 -4.01
CA LEU A 265 -2.40 -0.03 -3.30
C LEU A 265 -0.99 -0.49 -2.91
N VAL A 266 -0.81 -1.75 -2.52
CA VAL A 266 0.53 -2.30 -2.31
C VAL A 266 1.31 -2.36 -3.62
N ALA A 267 0.65 -2.66 -4.74
CA ALA A 267 1.28 -2.65 -6.05
C ALA A 267 1.74 -1.23 -6.45
N LEU A 268 0.96 -0.21 -6.10
CA LEU A 268 1.31 1.20 -6.29
C LEU A 268 2.58 1.60 -5.52
N LEU A 269 2.79 1.10 -4.30
CA LEU A 269 4.01 1.33 -3.51
C LEU A 269 5.29 0.82 -4.19
N LEU A 270 5.18 -0.18 -5.08
CA LEU A 270 6.32 -0.78 -5.78
C LEU A 270 6.73 -0.01 -7.04
N LEU A 271 5.89 0.89 -7.56
CA LEU A 271 6.20 1.63 -8.79
C LEU A 271 7.43 2.55 -8.62
N PRO A 272 7.51 3.46 -7.63
CA PRO A 272 8.56 4.47 -7.52
C PRO A 272 10.01 3.98 -7.63
N ASP A 273 10.30 2.75 -7.24
CA ASP A 273 11.68 2.24 -7.14
C ASP A 273 12.44 2.27 -8.48
N ARG A 274 11.74 2.11 -9.61
CA ARG A 274 12.36 2.22 -10.95
C ARG A 274 12.97 3.60 -11.22
N TRP A 275 12.43 4.64 -10.59
CA TRP A 275 12.89 6.02 -10.71
C TRP A 275 13.92 6.37 -9.62
N LEU A 276 13.77 5.79 -8.43
CA LEU A 276 14.67 6.03 -7.29
C LEU A 276 16.04 5.35 -7.45
N THR A 277 16.11 4.19 -8.10
CA THR A 277 17.35 3.43 -8.29
C THR A 277 18.27 3.96 -9.40
N GLN A 278 17.75 4.80 -10.30
CA GLN A 278 18.54 5.41 -11.40
C GLN A 278 19.47 6.53 -10.93
N THR A 279 19.38 6.92 -9.65
CA THR A 279 19.91 8.20 -9.14
C THR A 279 21.29 8.09 -8.50
N THR A 280 21.70 6.89 -8.07
CA THR A 280 23.07 6.66 -7.60
C THR A 280 24.03 6.67 -8.79
N PRO A 281 24.91 7.69 -8.92
CA PRO A 281 25.91 7.72 -9.96
C PRO A 281 26.77 6.45 -9.82
N ARG A 282 26.88 5.69 -10.90
CA ARG A 282 27.81 4.56 -10.94
C ARG A 282 29.19 5.18 -10.63
N PRO A 283 29.90 4.76 -9.56
CA PRO A 283 31.25 5.26 -9.33
C PRO A 283 32.02 5.01 -10.62
N ALA A 284 32.51 6.08 -11.23
CA ALA A 284 33.12 6.01 -12.55
C ALA A 284 34.27 5.02 -12.48
N LYS A 285 34.06 3.81 -13.01
CA LYS A 285 35.11 2.81 -13.14
C LYS A 285 36.18 3.43 -14.04
N GLY A 286 37.29 3.84 -13.43
CA GLY A 286 38.49 4.19 -14.17
C GLY A 286 38.59 5.64 -14.65
N ARG A 287 38.10 6.65 -13.92
CA ARG A 287 38.86 7.92 -14.01
C ARG A 287 40.17 7.67 -13.27
N PRO A 288 41.33 7.65 -13.98
CA PRO A 288 42.62 7.60 -13.29
C PRO A 288 42.59 8.73 -12.27
N ARG A 289 42.97 8.42 -11.01
CA ARG A 289 43.27 9.48 -10.05
C ARG A 289 44.24 10.40 -10.78
N LEU A 290 43.80 11.61 -11.12
CA LEU A 290 44.74 12.66 -11.46
C LEU A 290 45.65 12.72 -10.24
N SER A 291 46.91 12.32 -10.43
CA SER A 291 47.92 12.46 -9.40
C SER A 291 47.81 13.87 -8.83
N PRO A 292 47.83 14.05 -7.50
CA PRO A 292 47.75 15.36 -6.90
C PRO A 292 48.72 16.28 -7.63
N VAL A 293 48.20 17.36 -8.23
CA VAL A 293 49.02 18.40 -8.83
C VAL A 293 49.99 18.84 -7.72
N PRO A 294 51.31 18.72 -7.92
CA PRO A 294 52.26 19.19 -6.93
C PRO A 294 51.93 20.64 -6.57
N PRO A 295 52.00 21.02 -5.29
CA PRO A 295 51.79 22.42 -4.92
C PRO A 295 52.71 23.28 -5.78
N ALA A 296 52.12 24.28 -6.46
CA ALA A 296 52.88 25.24 -7.24
C ALA A 296 54.01 25.78 -6.35
N SER A 297 55.23 25.67 -6.84
CA SER A 297 56.44 26.17 -6.18
C SER A 297 56.17 27.57 -5.66
N ALA A 298 56.44 27.82 -4.37
CA ALA A 298 56.31 29.15 -3.80
C ALA A 298 57.09 30.16 -4.65
N PRO A 299 56.53 31.35 -4.95
CA PRO A 299 57.23 32.36 -5.71
C PRO A 299 58.55 32.71 -5.03
N THR A 300 59.64 32.64 -5.79
CA THR A 300 60.99 33.01 -5.35
C THR A 300 60.96 34.43 -4.78
N PRO A 301 61.47 34.68 -3.56
CA PRO A 301 61.52 36.03 -3.01
C PRO A 301 62.34 36.94 -3.93
N ALA A 302 61.79 38.11 -4.22
CA ALA A 302 62.46 39.13 -5.02
C ALA A 302 63.78 39.54 -4.35
N PRO A 303 64.86 39.78 -5.13
CA PRO A 303 66.14 40.22 -4.58
C PRO A 303 65.97 41.55 -3.84
N PRO A 304 66.71 41.76 -2.73
CA PRO A 304 66.64 42.98 -1.95
C PRO A 304 67.07 44.19 -2.79
N ASP A 305 66.28 45.26 -2.68
CA ASP A 305 66.49 46.54 -3.36
C ASP A 305 67.74 47.23 -2.78
N PRO A 306 68.82 47.47 -3.56
CA PRO A 306 70.08 48.01 -3.05
C PRO A 306 70.05 49.53 -2.76
N GLY A 307 68.87 50.17 -2.70
CA GLY A 307 68.75 51.63 -2.76
C GLY A 307 68.43 52.39 -1.46
N ALA A 308 68.23 51.75 -0.30
CA ALA A 308 67.79 52.46 0.91
C ALA A 308 68.95 52.72 1.89
N GLY A 309 69.86 53.61 1.50
CA GLY A 309 70.89 54.17 2.37
C GLY A 309 70.97 55.68 2.22
N GLY A 310 70.95 56.39 3.36
CA GLY A 310 71.12 57.86 3.48
C GLY A 310 69.81 58.55 3.82
N GLU A 311 69.69 59.41 4.84
CA GLU A 311 70.66 60.27 5.51
C GLU A 311 70.02 60.84 6.82
N PRO A 312 70.73 61.66 7.64
CA PRO A 312 70.77 61.59 9.12
C PRO A 312 69.57 62.12 9.92
#